data_AF-A0A317IQ69-F1
#
_entry.id   AF-A0A317IQ69-F1
#
_cell.length_a   1.000
_cell.length_b   1.000
_cell.length_c   1.000
_cell.angle_alpha   90.00
_cell.angle_beta   90.00
_cell.angle_gamma   90.00
#
_symmetry.space_group_name_H-M   'P 1'
#
loop_
_entity.id
_entity.type
_entity.pdbx_description
1 polymer ?
#
loop_
_entity_poly.entity_id
_entity_poly.type
_entity_poly.pdbx_seq_one_letter_code
_entity_poly.pdbx_strand_id
1 'polypeptide(L)'
;MDFVPSRKEEKRYSWRTRVREFLQKFGAIVYDPWFKPIIIGQDGYGDEYEYSSKKRSEWTFEESASGRKTRAQLCRFFAPTVHINRRMVDICDFLVAYCPTNVYSVGTVNEIVRARRQHKPVLLVSPPINYPALDNLAEHLKAQKDEKALQLLEQLKGEAPLKPNPDGVPSPWYLALMNDDYFFDGFGYALYSSQFNWTPTRLDDLEEAKPPQRPLLPYLEKLDRNIPQRYDAIEDRLVENPDWLILEPGVHEPA
;
A
#
# COMPACT_ATOMS: atom_id res chain seq x y z
N MET A 1 -3.07 -1.40 -10.01
CA MET A 1 -1.72 -0.95 -9.54
C MET A 1 -0.70 -1.49 -10.54
N ASP A 2 0.00 -0.62 -11.28
CA ASP A 2 0.63 -0.97 -12.56
C ASP A 2 2.11 -1.37 -12.49
N PHE A 3 2.68 -1.48 -11.29
CA PHE A 3 4.13 -1.61 -11.08
C PHE A 3 4.55 -2.99 -10.54
N VAL A 4 3.69 -3.99 -10.67
CA VAL A 4 3.98 -5.35 -10.21
C VAL A 4 4.44 -6.22 -11.37
N PRO A 5 5.51 -7.03 -11.21
CA PRO A 5 6.04 -7.88 -12.28
C PRO A 5 5.03 -8.91 -12.79
N SER A 6 4.13 -9.39 -11.91
CA SER A 6 3.11 -10.38 -12.25
C SER A 6 1.84 -10.17 -11.42
N ARG A 7 0.73 -9.80 -12.09
CA ARG A 7 -0.59 -9.70 -11.44
C ARG A 7 -1.07 -11.07 -10.91
N LYS A 8 -0.71 -12.17 -11.57
CA LYS A 8 -1.11 -13.52 -11.14
C LYS A 8 -0.43 -13.92 -9.84
N GLU A 9 0.86 -13.63 -9.71
CA GLU A 9 1.61 -13.92 -8.49
C GLU A 9 1.18 -13.01 -7.34
N GLU A 10 0.97 -11.72 -7.59
CA GLU A 10 0.44 -10.79 -6.60
C GLU A 10 -0.93 -11.24 -6.06
N LYS A 11 -1.86 -11.67 -6.93
CA LYS A 11 -3.16 -12.18 -6.47
C LYS A 11 -3.03 -13.39 -5.52
N ARG A 12 -1.97 -14.18 -5.66
CA ARG A 12 -1.81 -15.45 -4.93
C ARG A 12 -0.94 -15.32 -3.68
N TYR A 13 0.14 -14.55 -3.75
CA TYR A 13 1.17 -14.51 -2.72
C TYR A 13 1.53 -13.09 -2.25
N SER A 14 0.74 -12.07 -2.62
CA SER A 14 1.03 -10.71 -2.17
C SER A 14 0.82 -10.53 -0.67
N TRP A 15 1.39 -9.45 -0.16
CA TRP A 15 1.14 -8.98 1.19
C TRP A 15 -0.35 -8.80 1.50
N ARG A 16 -1.18 -8.43 0.50
CA ARG A 16 -2.62 -8.24 0.67
C ARG A 16 -3.31 -9.54 1.03
N THR A 17 -2.97 -10.62 0.33
CA THR A 17 -3.53 -11.96 0.60
C THR A 17 -3.21 -12.38 2.03
N ARG A 18 -1.95 -12.23 2.47
CA ARG A 18 -1.53 -12.61 3.82
C ARG A 18 -2.16 -11.73 4.91
N VAL A 19 -2.16 -10.42 4.73
CA VAL A 19 -2.80 -9.49 5.68
C VAL A 19 -4.31 -9.74 5.73
N ARG A 20 -4.95 -10.06 4.61
CA ARG A 20 -6.36 -10.44 4.56
C ARG A 20 -6.62 -11.70 5.36
N GLU A 21 -5.88 -12.79 5.11
CA GLU A 21 -6.02 -14.04 5.86
C GLU A 21 -5.80 -13.84 7.35
N PHE A 22 -4.81 -13.01 7.72
CA PHE A 22 -4.54 -12.64 9.10
C PHE A 22 -5.73 -11.93 9.73
N LEU A 23 -6.21 -10.84 9.14
CA LEU A 23 -7.34 -10.04 9.65
C LEU A 23 -8.64 -10.85 9.73
N GLN A 24 -8.90 -11.71 8.73
CA GLN A 24 -10.07 -12.58 8.71
C GLN A 24 -10.05 -13.61 9.85
N LYS A 25 -8.87 -14.07 10.29
CA LYS A 25 -8.76 -14.94 11.47
C LYS A 25 -9.28 -14.26 12.74
N PHE A 26 -9.20 -12.92 12.82
CA PHE A 26 -9.73 -12.11 13.92
C PHE A 26 -11.14 -11.56 13.63
N GLY A 27 -11.85 -12.12 12.64
CA GLY A 27 -13.24 -11.77 12.35
C GLY A 27 -13.44 -10.47 11.57
N ALA A 28 -12.37 -9.81 11.10
CA ALA A 28 -12.50 -8.58 10.35
C ALA A 28 -13.01 -8.81 8.91
N ILE A 29 -13.78 -7.85 8.40
CA ILE A 29 -14.18 -7.77 7.00
C ILE A 29 -13.09 -7.00 6.25
N VAL A 30 -12.52 -7.62 5.20
CA VAL A 30 -11.41 -7.03 4.44
C VAL A 30 -11.88 -6.65 3.04
N TYR A 31 -11.79 -5.37 2.73
CA TYR A 31 -12.01 -4.82 1.38
C TYR A 31 -10.66 -4.70 0.64
N ASP A 32 -10.40 -5.62 -0.29
CA ASP A 32 -9.19 -5.62 -1.12
C ASP A 32 -9.47 -4.99 -2.50
N PRO A 33 -8.78 -3.90 -2.89
CA PRO A 33 -8.97 -3.30 -4.21
C PRO A 33 -8.66 -4.23 -5.39
N TRP A 34 -8.00 -5.38 -5.19
CA TRP A 34 -7.79 -6.40 -6.23
C TRP A 34 -8.93 -7.40 -6.36
N PHE A 35 -9.77 -7.51 -5.33
CA PHE A 35 -10.95 -8.38 -5.26
C PHE A 35 -12.16 -7.52 -4.91
N LYS A 36 -12.73 -6.86 -5.93
CA LYS A 36 -13.84 -5.93 -5.74
C LYS A 36 -15.03 -6.63 -5.07
N PRO A 37 -15.73 -5.95 -4.15
CA PRO A 37 -16.97 -6.48 -3.61
C PRO A 37 -18.04 -6.57 -4.69
N ILE A 38 -18.98 -7.51 -4.52
CA ILE A 38 -20.15 -7.64 -5.40
C ILE A 38 -21.05 -6.44 -5.18
N ILE A 39 -21.39 -5.74 -6.27
CA ILE A 39 -22.30 -4.59 -6.24
C ILE A 39 -23.68 -5.04 -6.69
N ILE A 40 -24.64 -5.01 -5.78
CA ILE A 40 -26.02 -5.41 -6.05
C ILE A 40 -26.57 -4.56 -7.21
N GLY A 41 -26.99 -5.24 -8.28
CA GLY A 41 -27.57 -4.61 -9.47
C GLY A 41 -26.56 -3.99 -10.43
N GLN A 42 -25.24 -4.15 -10.20
CA GLN A 42 -24.19 -3.65 -11.11
C GLN A 42 -23.05 -4.66 -11.25
N ASP A 43 -23.29 -5.71 -12.05
CA ASP A 43 -22.32 -6.77 -12.30
C ASP A 43 -21.01 -6.22 -12.90
N GLY A 44 -19.88 -6.57 -12.29
CA GLY A 44 -18.54 -6.16 -12.74
C GLY A 44 -18.21 -4.68 -12.53
N TYR A 45 -18.96 -3.95 -11.71
CA TYR A 45 -18.72 -2.52 -11.49
C TYR A 45 -17.33 -2.23 -10.91
N GLY A 46 -16.50 -1.56 -11.70
CA GLY A 46 -15.16 -1.14 -11.30
C GLY A 46 -14.10 -2.25 -11.39
N ASP A 47 -14.44 -3.41 -11.96
CA ASP A 47 -13.46 -4.46 -12.24
C ASP A 47 -12.35 -3.95 -13.16
N GLU A 48 -11.11 -4.19 -12.75
CA GLU A 48 -9.95 -3.88 -13.58
C GLU A 48 -9.78 -4.98 -14.62
N TYR A 49 -10.23 -4.72 -15.85
CA TYR A 49 -10.02 -5.63 -16.98
C TYR A 49 -8.52 -5.85 -17.26
N GLU A 50 -8.16 -7.06 -17.67
CA GLU A 50 -6.80 -7.43 -18.11
C GLU A 50 -6.27 -6.53 -19.25
N TYR A 51 -7.16 -5.84 -19.97
CA TYR A 51 -6.85 -4.94 -21.09
C TYR A 51 -6.73 -3.46 -20.69
N SER A 52 -6.68 -3.12 -19.41
CA SER A 52 -6.56 -1.72 -18.94
C SER A 52 -5.39 -0.97 -19.61
N SER A 53 -4.23 -1.60 -19.78
CA SER A 53 -3.08 -1.01 -20.49
C SER A 53 -3.39 -0.70 -21.96
N LYS A 54 -4.10 -1.61 -22.66
CA LYS A 54 -4.53 -1.41 -24.05
C LYS A 54 -5.54 -0.27 -24.19
N LYS A 55 -6.42 -0.10 -23.19
CA LYS A 55 -7.32 1.06 -23.17
C LYS A 55 -6.58 2.37 -22.91
N ARG A 56 -5.57 2.37 -22.04
CA ARG A 56 -4.75 3.57 -21.81
C ARG A 56 -3.97 4.02 -23.04
N SER A 57 -3.54 3.10 -23.91
CA SER A 57 -2.86 3.46 -25.17
C SER A 57 -3.77 4.18 -26.18
N GLU A 58 -5.09 4.18 -25.96
CA GLU A 58 -6.03 4.98 -26.78
C GLU A 58 -6.00 6.48 -26.40
N TRP A 59 -5.31 6.87 -25.31
CA TRP A 59 -5.24 8.28 -24.89
C TRP A 59 -4.58 9.17 -25.95
N THR A 60 -5.14 10.36 -26.15
CA THR A 60 -4.59 11.37 -27.07
C THR A 60 -4.67 12.78 -26.49
N PHE A 61 -3.64 13.58 -26.75
CA PHE A 61 -3.57 15.00 -26.40
C PHE A 61 -4.12 15.93 -27.50
N GLU A 62 -4.58 15.38 -28.63
CA GLU A 62 -5.12 16.18 -29.72
C GLU A 62 -6.26 17.11 -29.28
N GLU A 63 -6.20 18.35 -29.76
CA GLU A 63 -7.20 19.39 -29.49
C GLU A 63 -8.31 19.41 -30.55
N SER A 64 -8.81 18.22 -30.89
CA SER A 64 -9.87 18.01 -31.86
C SER A 64 -11.17 17.52 -31.17
N ALA A 65 -12.31 17.62 -31.86
CA ALA A 65 -13.56 17.07 -31.35
C ALA A 65 -13.49 15.55 -31.11
N SER A 66 -12.80 14.82 -31.98
CA SER A 66 -12.50 13.38 -31.82
C SER A 66 -11.60 13.13 -30.61
N GLY A 67 -10.51 13.90 -30.45
CA GLY A 67 -9.62 13.78 -29.29
C GLY A 67 -10.34 14.01 -27.96
N ARG A 68 -11.21 15.04 -27.88
CA ARG A 68 -12.07 15.28 -26.71
C ARG A 68 -13.01 14.11 -26.43
N LYS A 69 -13.62 13.52 -27.47
CA LYS A 69 -14.49 12.35 -27.35
C LYS A 69 -13.74 11.14 -26.79
N THR A 70 -12.55 10.85 -27.31
CA THR A 70 -11.70 9.75 -26.83
C THR A 70 -11.33 9.92 -25.36
N ARG A 71 -10.86 11.12 -24.96
CA ARG A 71 -10.55 11.40 -23.54
C ARG A 71 -11.77 11.25 -22.65
N ALA A 72 -12.93 11.77 -23.06
CA ALA A 72 -14.16 11.65 -22.29
C ALA A 72 -14.60 10.18 -22.11
N GLN A 73 -14.47 9.36 -23.16
CA GLN A 73 -14.76 7.93 -23.10
C GLN A 73 -13.81 7.19 -22.14
N LEU A 74 -12.51 7.46 -22.21
CA LEU A 74 -11.53 6.85 -21.30
C LEU A 74 -11.76 7.27 -19.84
N CYS A 75 -12.01 8.55 -19.59
CA CYS A 75 -12.33 9.02 -18.23
C CYS A 75 -13.58 8.32 -17.67
N ARG A 76 -14.63 8.17 -18.48
CA ARG A 76 -15.84 7.42 -18.08
C ARG A 76 -15.57 5.94 -17.87
N PHE A 77 -14.71 5.33 -18.68
CA PHE A 77 -14.35 3.92 -18.57
C PHE A 77 -13.62 3.60 -17.26
N PHE A 78 -12.65 4.44 -16.85
CA PHE A 78 -11.88 4.21 -15.62
C PHE A 78 -12.54 4.76 -14.34
N ALA A 79 -13.55 5.63 -14.46
CA ALA A 79 -14.22 6.23 -13.30
C ALA A 79 -14.82 5.19 -12.32
N PRO A 80 -15.49 4.10 -12.77
CA PRO A 80 -16.01 3.06 -11.88
C PRO A 80 -14.94 2.42 -10.99
N THR A 81 -13.76 2.12 -11.52
CA THR A 81 -12.65 1.50 -10.76
C THR A 81 -12.17 2.41 -9.63
N VAL A 82 -11.99 3.69 -9.91
CA VAL A 82 -11.58 4.67 -8.89
C VAL A 82 -12.71 4.89 -7.89
N HIS A 83 -13.95 4.94 -8.36
CA HIS A 83 -15.12 5.14 -7.52
C HIS A 83 -15.27 4.01 -6.50
N ILE A 84 -15.20 2.74 -6.93
CA ILE A 84 -15.38 1.62 -6.00
C ILE A 84 -14.27 1.55 -4.95
N ASN A 85 -13.01 1.85 -5.32
CA ASN A 85 -11.92 1.96 -4.34
C ASN A 85 -12.20 2.99 -3.27
N ARG A 86 -12.67 4.18 -3.68
CA ARG A 86 -13.03 5.25 -2.75
C ARG A 86 -14.20 4.86 -1.85
N ARG A 87 -15.18 4.12 -2.37
CA ARG A 87 -16.30 3.61 -1.55
C ARG A 87 -15.83 2.59 -0.51
N MET A 88 -14.87 1.72 -0.86
CA MET A 88 -14.26 0.83 0.13
C MET A 88 -13.57 1.60 1.27
N VAL A 89 -12.86 2.69 0.94
CA VAL A 89 -12.29 3.60 1.96
C VAL A 89 -13.37 4.32 2.77
N ASP A 90 -14.50 4.68 2.16
CA ASP A 90 -15.60 5.34 2.86
C ASP A 90 -16.26 4.45 3.92
N ILE A 91 -16.27 3.12 3.71
CA ILE A 91 -17.00 2.19 4.59
C ILE A 91 -16.11 1.41 5.56
N CYS A 92 -14.78 1.41 5.39
CA CYS A 92 -13.89 0.72 6.31
C CYS A 92 -13.68 1.51 7.61
N ASP A 93 -13.34 0.84 8.71
CA ASP A 93 -13.05 1.51 9.98
C ASP A 93 -11.61 2.04 10.03
N PHE A 94 -10.67 1.35 9.40
CA PHE A 94 -9.28 1.76 9.25
C PHE A 94 -8.71 1.31 7.90
N LEU A 95 -7.55 1.85 7.51
CA LEU A 95 -6.86 1.52 6.27
C LEU A 95 -5.47 0.94 6.56
N VAL A 96 -5.13 -0.19 5.93
CA VAL A 96 -3.74 -0.68 5.86
C VAL A 96 -3.15 -0.29 4.50
N ALA A 97 -2.04 0.44 4.51
CA ALA A 97 -1.38 0.92 3.30
C ALA A 97 0.08 0.47 3.24
N TYR A 98 0.44 -0.25 2.18
CA TYR A 98 1.82 -0.59 1.87
C TYR A 98 2.40 0.42 0.87
N CYS A 99 3.38 1.20 1.33
CA CYS A 99 3.97 2.32 0.60
C CYS A 99 5.51 2.21 0.55
N PRO A 100 6.06 1.29 -0.26
CA PRO A 100 7.49 1.29 -0.55
C PRO A 100 7.90 2.62 -1.19
N THR A 101 8.93 3.26 -0.67
CA THR A 101 9.26 4.67 -1.00
C THR A 101 9.77 4.90 -2.42
N ASN A 102 10.07 3.82 -3.15
CA ASN A 102 10.51 3.84 -4.54
C ASN A 102 9.38 3.59 -5.55
N VAL A 103 8.15 3.31 -5.10
CA VAL A 103 7.00 3.09 -6.00
C VAL A 103 6.07 4.29 -5.97
N TYR A 104 5.81 4.84 -7.15
CA TYR A 104 4.85 5.93 -7.31
C TYR A 104 3.41 5.40 -7.25
N SER A 105 2.78 5.50 -6.07
CA SER A 105 1.46 4.91 -5.79
C SER A 105 0.36 5.96 -5.62
N VAL A 106 0.02 6.69 -6.70
CA VAL A 106 -0.99 7.80 -6.66
C VAL A 106 -2.33 7.36 -6.08
N GLY A 107 -2.79 6.15 -6.42
CA GLY A 107 -4.03 5.60 -5.89
C GLY A 107 -4.00 5.47 -4.37
N THR A 108 -2.93 4.86 -3.85
CA THR A 108 -2.74 4.69 -2.40
C THR A 108 -2.62 6.03 -1.67
N VAL A 109 -1.91 7.01 -2.22
CA VAL A 109 -1.86 8.37 -1.65
C VAL A 109 -3.26 9.00 -1.59
N ASN A 110 -4.04 8.87 -2.66
CA ASN A 110 -5.41 9.40 -2.70
C ASN A 110 -6.32 8.74 -1.65
N GLU A 111 -6.16 7.43 -1.44
CA GLU A 111 -6.90 6.64 -0.45
C GLU A 111 -6.50 7.03 0.98
N ILE A 112 -5.21 7.20 1.27
CA ILE A 112 -4.69 7.67 2.57
C ILE A 112 -5.25 9.04 2.92
N VAL A 113 -5.15 10.02 2.00
CA VAL A 113 -5.66 11.38 2.24
C VAL A 113 -7.17 11.34 2.50
N ARG A 114 -7.91 10.50 1.76
CA ARG A 114 -9.36 10.35 1.96
C ARG A 114 -9.69 9.77 3.33
N ALA A 115 -8.98 8.73 3.78
CA ALA A 115 -9.16 8.12 5.09
C ALA A 115 -8.87 9.13 6.22
N ARG A 116 -7.76 9.86 6.14
CA ARG A 116 -7.40 10.87 7.15
C ARG A 116 -8.36 12.05 7.21
N ARG A 117 -8.94 12.47 6.08
CA ARG A 117 -10.03 13.47 6.06
C ARG A 117 -11.32 12.99 6.73
N GLN A 118 -11.46 11.70 6.96
CA GLN A 118 -12.56 11.08 7.72
C GLN A 118 -12.10 10.66 9.12
N HIS A 119 -10.93 11.10 9.57
CA HIS A 119 -10.32 10.74 10.86
C HIS A 119 -10.09 9.24 11.08
N LYS A 120 -10.06 8.44 10.00
CA LYS A 120 -9.85 6.99 10.10
C LYS A 120 -8.38 6.66 10.31
N PRO A 121 -8.01 5.73 11.21
CA PRO A 121 -6.64 5.26 11.34
C PRO A 121 -6.10 4.76 10.00
N VAL A 122 -4.84 5.12 9.71
CA VAL A 122 -4.10 4.62 8.54
C VAL A 122 -2.82 3.99 9.05
N LEU A 123 -2.72 2.67 8.92
CA LEU A 123 -1.55 1.87 9.28
C LEU A 123 -0.64 1.74 8.05
N LEU A 124 0.48 2.47 8.05
CA LEU A 124 1.38 2.58 6.92
C LEU A 124 2.60 1.68 7.09
N VAL A 125 2.80 0.76 6.16
CA VAL A 125 4.02 -0.04 6.06
C VAL A 125 4.95 0.59 5.03
N SER A 126 6.13 1.03 5.46
CA SER A 126 7.19 1.63 4.63
C SER A 126 8.47 0.81 4.82
N PRO A 127 8.66 -0.27 4.04
CA PRO A 127 9.80 -1.16 4.23
C PRO A 127 11.11 -0.52 3.74
N PRO A 128 12.26 -0.99 4.24
CA PRO A 128 13.55 -0.81 3.63
C PRO A 128 13.55 -1.11 2.12
N ILE A 129 14.18 -0.23 1.33
CA ILE A 129 14.38 -0.40 -0.11
C ILE A 129 15.87 -0.48 -0.42
N ASN A 130 16.31 -1.63 -0.93
CA ASN A 130 17.66 -1.88 -1.42
C ASN A 130 17.62 -2.49 -2.82
N TYR A 131 18.72 -2.36 -3.57
CA TYR A 131 18.84 -2.88 -4.94
C TYR A 131 20.07 -3.81 -5.09
N PRO A 132 20.10 -4.96 -4.41
CA PRO A 132 21.28 -5.83 -4.42
C PRO A 132 21.67 -6.30 -5.84
N ALA A 133 20.69 -6.49 -6.73
CA ALA A 133 20.98 -6.83 -8.14
C ALA A 133 21.69 -5.68 -8.89
N LEU A 134 21.38 -4.42 -8.56
CA LEU A 134 22.04 -3.25 -9.12
C LEU A 134 23.47 -3.12 -8.60
N ASP A 135 23.67 -3.39 -7.30
CA ASP A 135 24.98 -3.40 -6.66
C ASP A 135 25.87 -4.49 -7.28
N ASN A 136 25.36 -5.71 -7.40
CA ASN A 136 26.05 -6.84 -8.03
C ASN A 136 26.40 -6.55 -9.50
N LEU A 137 25.51 -5.90 -10.25
CA LEU A 137 25.79 -5.49 -11.63
C LEU A 137 26.93 -4.46 -11.67
N ALA A 138 26.92 -3.47 -10.78
CA ALA A 138 27.97 -2.46 -10.71
C ALA A 138 29.34 -3.11 -10.39
N GLU A 139 29.39 -4.07 -9.46
CA GLU A 139 30.60 -4.81 -9.13
C GLU A 139 31.11 -5.66 -10.31
N HIS A 140 30.19 -6.34 -11.00
CA HIS A 140 30.53 -7.14 -12.17
C HIS A 140 31.16 -6.27 -13.28
N LEU A 141 30.56 -5.12 -13.60
CA LEU A 141 31.07 -4.22 -14.64
C LEU A 141 32.44 -3.62 -14.28
N LYS A 142 32.67 -3.30 -13.00
CA LYS A 142 34.00 -2.88 -12.50
C LYS A 142 35.05 -3.97 -12.71
N ALA A 143 34.71 -5.23 -12.38
CA ALA A 143 35.63 -6.36 -12.57
C ALA A 143 35.98 -6.58 -14.05
N GLN A 144 35.04 -6.33 -14.97
CA GLN A 144 35.25 -6.38 -16.42
C GLN A 144 35.95 -5.15 -16.99
N LYS A 145 36.14 -4.09 -16.19
CA LYS A 145 36.68 -2.79 -16.64
C LYS A 145 35.88 -2.17 -17.79
N ASP A 146 34.57 -2.38 -17.82
CA ASP A 146 33.68 -1.79 -18.83
C ASP A 146 33.25 -0.37 -18.43
N GLU A 147 34.12 0.60 -18.73
CA GLU A 147 33.89 2.01 -18.38
C GLU A 147 32.60 2.57 -19.01
N LYS A 148 32.27 2.14 -20.23
CA LYS A 148 31.07 2.62 -20.93
C LYS A 148 29.81 2.10 -20.24
N ALA A 149 29.77 0.81 -19.89
CA ALA A 149 28.63 0.25 -19.18
C ALA A 149 28.47 0.87 -17.77
N LEU A 150 29.57 1.17 -17.08
CA LEU A 150 29.52 1.88 -15.80
C LEU A 150 28.95 3.30 -15.93
N GLN A 151 29.33 4.04 -16.97
CA GLN A 151 28.75 5.36 -17.24
C GLN A 151 27.25 5.28 -17.54
N LEU A 152 26.82 4.30 -18.35
CA LEU A 152 25.41 4.05 -18.63
C LEU A 152 24.63 3.64 -17.36
N LEU A 153 25.27 2.88 -16.47
CA LEU A 153 24.66 2.48 -15.19
C LEU A 153 24.44 3.68 -14.27
N GLU A 154 25.42 4.58 -14.17
CA GLU A 154 25.27 5.81 -13.38
C GLU A 154 24.24 6.76 -13.99
N GLN A 155 24.19 6.87 -15.32
CA GLN A 155 23.12 7.60 -16.00
C GLN A 155 21.74 6.99 -15.68
N LEU A 156 21.61 5.67 -15.75
CA LEU A 156 20.36 4.96 -15.43
C LEU A 156 19.92 5.19 -13.99
N LYS A 157 20.85 5.23 -13.02
CA LYS A 157 20.54 5.56 -11.62
C LYS A 157 19.96 6.97 -11.44
N GLY A 158 20.33 7.92 -12.31
CA GLY A 158 19.80 9.28 -12.32
C GLY A 158 18.46 9.41 -13.04
N GLU A 159 18.23 8.62 -14.10
CA GLU A 159 17.01 8.67 -14.91
C GLU A 159 15.86 7.82 -14.36
N ALA A 160 16.18 6.67 -13.76
CA ALA A 160 15.20 5.78 -13.17
C ALA A 160 15.02 6.08 -11.67
N PRO A 161 13.82 5.83 -11.09
CA PRO A 161 13.57 5.98 -9.66
C PRO A 161 14.23 4.84 -8.85
N LEU A 162 15.54 4.67 -8.97
CA LEU A 162 16.37 3.64 -8.35
C LEU A 162 17.12 4.20 -7.13
N LYS A 163 16.43 5.00 -6.30
CA LYS A 163 17.03 5.55 -5.08
C LYS A 163 16.79 4.59 -3.92
N PRO A 164 17.85 4.04 -3.28
CA PRO A 164 17.68 3.20 -2.10
C PRO A 164 17.13 4.03 -0.93
N ASN A 165 16.43 3.36 -0.04
CA ASN A 165 15.99 3.88 1.24
C ASN A 165 16.20 2.77 2.27
N PRO A 166 17.45 2.52 2.68
CA PRO A 166 17.79 1.34 3.46
C PRO A 166 17.07 1.32 4.80
N ASP A 167 16.67 2.48 5.34
CA ASP A 167 15.99 2.60 6.62
C ASP A 167 14.47 2.75 6.49
N GLY A 168 13.93 2.66 5.27
CA GLY A 168 12.48 2.71 5.05
C GLY A 168 11.84 4.02 5.49
N VAL A 169 12.62 5.10 5.61
CA VAL A 169 12.15 6.39 6.14
C VAL A 169 10.99 6.91 5.29
N PRO A 170 9.81 7.15 5.86
CA PRO A 170 8.65 7.65 5.12
C PRO A 170 8.89 9.04 4.52
N SER A 171 8.16 9.36 3.46
CA SER A 171 8.09 10.72 2.91
C SER A 171 7.62 11.72 3.97
N PRO A 172 8.18 12.96 4.01
CA PRO A 172 7.68 14.03 4.90
C PRO A 172 6.19 14.29 4.79
N TRP A 173 5.59 14.06 3.62
CA TRP A 173 4.15 14.16 3.43
C TRP A 173 3.37 13.14 4.26
N TYR A 174 3.86 11.91 4.41
CA TYR A 174 3.23 10.92 5.28
C TYR A 174 3.43 11.28 6.75
N LEU A 175 4.62 11.78 7.12
CA LEU A 175 4.92 12.26 8.48
C LEU A 175 3.97 13.39 8.90
N ALA A 176 3.56 14.26 7.98
CA ALA A 176 2.63 15.35 8.25
C ALA A 176 1.14 14.94 8.22
N LEU A 177 0.80 13.82 7.57
CA LEU A 177 -0.59 13.40 7.36
C LEU A 177 -1.09 12.36 8.36
N MET A 178 -0.19 11.56 8.92
CA MET A 178 -0.53 10.42 9.77
C MET A 178 -0.15 10.66 11.22
N ASN A 179 -0.71 9.85 12.11
CA ASN A 179 -0.29 9.84 13.51
C ASN A 179 1.04 9.10 13.63
N ASP A 180 1.85 9.57 14.58
CA ASP A 180 3.18 9.07 14.96
C ASP A 180 3.23 7.56 15.21
N ASP A 181 2.17 6.98 15.75
CA ASP A 181 2.14 5.56 16.11
C ASP A 181 1.75 4.58 14.99
N TYR A 182 1.48 5.06 13.78
CA TYR A 182 0.97 4.21 12.69
C TYR A 182 1.96 3.96 11.55
N PHE A 183 3.25 4.04 11.85
CA PHE A 183 4.33 3.69 10.92
C PHE A 183 4.92 2.33 11.27
N PHE A 184 5.10 1.49 10.26
CA PHE A 184 5.63 0.13 10.38
C PHE A 184 6.72 -0.08 9.33
N ASP A 185 7.81 -0.73 9.71
CA ASP A 185 8.97 -1.00 8.83
C ASP A 185 8.92 -2.41 8.19
N GLY A 186 7.85 -3.15 8.46
CA GLY A 186 7.53 -4.43 7.82
C GLY A 186 6.22 -5.00 8.34
N PHE A 187 5.89 -6.21 7.88
CA PHE A 187 4.72 -6.97 8.31
C PHE A 187 5.03 -7.87 9.51
N GLY A 188 6.22 -8.46 9.57
CA GLY A 188 6.61 -9.42 10.61
C GLY A 188 6.07 -10.82 10.34
N TYR A 189 6.20 -11.29 9.09
CA TYR A 189 5.64 -12.57 8.66
C TYR A 189 6.25 -13.77 9.37
N ALA A 190 7.52 -13.71 9.75
CA ALA A 190 8.25 -14.80 10.41
C ALA A 190 7.54 -15.31 11.68
N LEU A 191 6.82 -14.43 12.40
CA LEU A 191 6.09 -14.78 13.62
C LEU A 191 4.83 -15.62 13.37
N TYR A 192 4.30 -15.59 12.15
CA TYR A 192 3.00 -16.17 11.81
C TYR A 192 3.06 -17.18 10.65
N SER A 193 4.22 -17.32 9.99
CA SER A 193 4.39 -18.15 8.80
C SER A 193 3.95 -19.60 9.00
N SER A 194 4.31 -20.22 10.12
CA SER A 194 3.92 -21.59 10.47
C SER A 194 2.42 -21.72 10.76
N GLN A 195 1.85 -20.72 11.44
CA GLN A 195 0.42 -20.70 11.81
C GLN A 195 -0.50 -20.62 10.59
N PHE A 196 -0.13 -19.82 9.58
CA PHE A 196 -0.93 -19.65 8.37
C PHE A 196 -0.45 -20.50 7.19
N ASN A 197 0.63 -21.27 7.37
CA ASN A 197 1.24 -22.10 6.33
C ASN A 197 1.58 -21.30 5.05
N TRP A 198 2.13 -20.10 5.23
CA TRP A 198 2.47 -19.22 4.11
C TRP A 198 3.70 -19.73 3.35
N THR A 199 3.60 -19.84 2.03
CA THR A 199 4.74 -20.09 1.15
C THR A 199 5.68 -18.88 1.18
N PRO A 200 6.99 -19.03 1.43
CA PRO A 200 7.95 -17.93 1.41
C PRO A 200 7.94 -17.12 0.11
N THR A 201 8.18 -15.82 0.21
CA THR A 201 8.20 -14.83 -0.87
C THR A 201 9.40 -13.90 -0.69
N ARG A 202 9.64 -13.05 -1.69
CA ARG A 202 10.66 -11.99 -1.61
C ARG A 202 10.50 -11.07 -0.39
N LEU A 203 9.26 -10.85 0.10
CA LEU A 203 9.07 -10.03 1.30
C LEU A 203 9.60 -10.74 2.55
N ASP A 204 9.52 -12.07 2.61
CA ASP A 204 10.11 -12.85 3.70
C ASP A 204 11.63 -12.76 3.66
N ASP A 205 12.24 -12.90 2.48
CA ASP A 205 13.70 -12.75 2.32
C ASP A 205 14.18 -11.36 2.76
N LEU A 206 13.39 -10.31 2.47
CA LEU A 206 13.69 -8.94 2.88
C LEU A 206 13.59 -8.75 4.40
N GLU A 207 12.54 -9.29 5.02
CA GLU A 207 12.38 -9.27 6.48
C GLU A 207 13.40 -10.16 7.19
N GLU A 208 13.87 -11.25 6.59
CA GLU A 208 14.94 -12.06 7.16
C GLU A 208 16.28 -11.31 7.10
N ALA A 209 16.58 -10.65 5.98
CA ALA A 209 17.81 -9.87 5.82
C ALA A 209 17.84 -8.60 6.71
N LYS A 210 16.68 -7.96 6.91
CA LYS A 210 16.52 -6.82 7.82
C LYS A 210 15.22 -6.98 8.62
N PRO A 211 15.26 -7.65 9.78
CA PRO A 211 14.09 -7.86 10.62
C PRO A 211 13.39 -6.55 10.98
N PRO A 212 12.05 -6.47 10.82
CA PRO A 212 11.31 -5.27 11.17
C PRO A 212 11.36 -5.03 12.67
N GLN A 213 11.66 -3.79 13.06
CA GLN A 213 11.68 -3.33 14.44
C GLN A 213 10.26 -3.04 14.95
N ARG A 214 9.38 -2.56 14.06
CA ARG A 214 7.97 -2.26 14.35
C ARG A 214 7.09 -2.96 13.29
N PRO A 215 6.90 -4.29 13.42
CA PRO A 215 6.08 -5.05 12.48
C PRO A 215 4.58 -4.79 12.64
N LEU A 216 3.85 -4.77 11.52
CA LEU A 216 2.40 -4.53 11.49
C LEU A 216 1.58 -5.67 12.11
N LEU A 217 1.87 -6.94 11.81
CA LEU A 217 0.99 -8.05 12.21
C LEU A 217 0.87 -8.19 13.74
N PRO A 218 1.95 -8.08 14.54
CA PRO A 218 1.83 -8.07 16.00
C PRO A 218 1.03 -6.89 16.56
N TYR A 219 1.04 -5.74 15.87
CA TYR A 219 0.19 -4.62 16.25
C TYR A 219 -1.29 -4.94 16.01
N LEU A 220 -1.62 -5.53 14.85
CA LEU A 220 -2.98 -5.95 14.52
C LEU A 220 -3.51 -7.05 15.45
N GLU A 221 -2.68 -8.01 15.87
CA GLU A 221 -3.08 -9.00 16.88
C GLU A 221 -3.42 -8.36 18.24
N LYS A 222 -2.69 -7.32 18.64
CA LYS A 222 -2.96 -6.61 19.89
C LYS A 222 -4.25 -5.80 19.82
N LEU A 223 -4.54 -5.22 18.65
CA LEU A 223 -5.73 -4.43 18.38
C LEU A 223 -7.03 -5.22 18.58
N ASP A 224 -7.02 -6.52 18.31
CA ASP A 224 -8.15 -7.44 18.58
C ASP A 224 -8.56 -7.47 20.07
N ARG A 225 -7.64 -7.12 20.97
CA ARG A 225 -7.82 -7.24 22.42
C ARG A 225 -7.91 -5.90 23.14
N ASN A 226 -7.27 -4.87 22.62
CA ASN A 226 -7.16 -3.58 23.30
C ASN A 226 -7.21 -2.42 22.30
N ILE A 227 -7.87 -1.34 22.69
CA ILE A 227 -7.75 -0.06 22.00
C ILE A 227 -6.31 0.44 22.21
N PRO A 228 -5.57 0.75 21.13
CA PRO A 228 -4.19 1.19 21.26
C PRO A 228 -4.14 2.57 21.92
N GLN A 229 -3.12 2.80 22.73
CA GLN A 229 -2.82 4.13 23.25
C GLN A 229 -2.04 4.92 22.20
N ARG A 230 -2.01 6.25 22.35
CA ARG A 230 -1.08 7.13 21.63
C ARG A 230 -0.18 7.85 22.61
N TYR A 231 1.02 8.22 22.18
CA TYR A 231 1.84 9.16 22.92
C TYR A 231 1.26 10.58 22.81
N ASP A 232 1.20 11.30 23.92
CA ASP A 232 0.86 12.72 23.95
C ASP A 232 2.11 13.54 24.28
N ALA A 233 2.58 14.31 23.29
CA ALA A 233 3.81 15.08 23.43
C ALA A 233 3.67 16.29 24.39
N ILE A 234 2.44 16.74 24.69
CA ILE A 234 2.22 17.85 25.63
C ILE A 234 2.26 17.31 27.06
N GLU A 235 1.63 16.16 27.29
CA GLU A 235 1.55 15.53 28.61
C GLU A 235 2.72 14.57 28.91
N ASP A 236 3.59 14.30 27.95
CA ASP A 236 4.72 13.36 28.02
C ASP A 236 4.33 11.96 28.55
N ARG A 237 3.18 11.45 28.07
CA ARG A 237 2.65 10.15 28.51
C ARG A 237 1.79 9.48 27.47
N LEU A 238 1.53 8.19 27.67
CA LEU A 238 0.54 7.46 26.90
C LEU A 238 -0.88 7.84 27.34
N VAL A 239 -1.74 8.14 26.35
CA VAL A 239 -3.14 8.49 26.53
C VAL A 239 -4.03 7.65 25.61
N GLU A 240 -5.34 7.68 25.84
CA GLU A 240 -6.30 7.04 24.94
C GLU A 240 -6.22 7.63 23.53
N ASN A 241 -6.39 6.76 22.53
CA ASN A 241 -6.26 7.14 21.14
C ASN A 241 -7.63 7.37 20.49
N PRO A 242 -8.01 8.63 20.22
CA PRO A 242 -9.33 8.97 19.70
C PRO A 242 -9.52 8.59 18.22
N ASP A 243 -8.51 8.05 17.54
CA ASP A 243 -8.68 7.52 16.18
C ASP A 243 -9.42 6.17 16.19
N TRP A 244 -9.46 5.46 17.32
CA TRP A 244 -10.09 4.15 17.47
C TRP A 244 -11.43 4.22 18.22
N LEU A 245 -12.24 5.22 17.90
CA LEU A 245 -13.61 5.32 18.43
C LEU A 245 -14.48 4.22 17.84
N ILE A 246 -14.64 3.14 18.60
CA ILE A 246 -15.58 2.06 18.27
C ILE A 246 -16.96 2.52 18.74
N LEU A 247 -17.87 2.73 17.78
CA LEU A 247 -19.22 3.17 18.07
C LEU A 247 -20.11 1.95 18.31
N GLU A 248 -20.69 1.85 19.51
CA GLU A 248 -21.79 0.94 19.75
C GLU A 248 -23.10 1.52 19.19
N PRO A 249 -24.00 0.70 18.63
CA PRO A 249 -25.31 1.17 18.21
C PRO A 249 -26.11 1.73 19.40
N GLY A 250 -26.44 3.02 19.36
CA GLY A 250 -27.26 3.66 20.39
C GLY A 250 -27.22 5.18 20.29
N VAL A 251 -28.18 5.84 20.95
CA VAL A 251 -28.10 7.27 21.24
C VAL A 251 -27.86 7.38 22.73
N HIS A 252 -26.88 8.20 23.12
CA HIS A 252 -26.70 8.53 24.53
C HIS A 252 -27.95 9.30 24.98
N GLU A 253 -28.89 8.62 25.63
CA GLU A 253 -30.03 9.31 26.23
C GLU A 253 -29.51 10.08 27.45
N PRO A 254 -29.79 11.39 27.57
CA PRO A 254 -29.45 12.12 28.77
C PRO A 254 -30.21 11.53 29.96
N ALA A 255 -29.50 11.27 31.05
CA ALA A 255 -30.06 10.83 32.33
C ALA A 255 -30.99 11.89 32.94
#